data_AF-A0A965I9S1-F1
#
_entry.id   AF-A0A965I9S1-F1
#
_cell.length_a   1.000
_cell.length_b   1.000
_cell.length_c   1.000
_cell.angle_alpha   90.00
_cell.angle_beta   90.00
_cell.angle_gamma   90.00
#
_symmetry.space_group_name_H-M   'P 1'
#
loop_
_entity.id
_entity.type
_entity.pdbx_description
1 polymer ?
#
loop_
_entity_poly.entity_id
_entity_poly.type
_entity_poly.pdbx_seq_one_letter_code
_entity_poly.pdbx_strand_id
1 'polypeptide(L)'
;MKPLSTHVVVASAIDSSDKKIFNQALDGLNLPHLRRFLTSAHQNQHTIDEKALTASHELARGTAMQWLKGDGTWPWAAWAAHEAGLDSHQGWAFFHPCHWAVSNGQVRLASAGPISKKESADILESMQSFFLEDGIAFHVLKPNLWLAQSDIFLDLPTASFDRVISLSVEDWLVGSRDTTQSASVRLIRRLQNEMQMLLYTHPVNNHRHPSINSFWLSGTGRLTRDDIASNSNVIYLDDLLEPYLYQDIEKWIAAWQRFDEQIFSQHLNHPDTKLSLCGENSFQTFTYVPSNWRIKIRNAMLQPTLSQLIS
;
A
#
# COMPACT_ATOMS: atom_id res chain seq x y z
N MET A 1 0.21 33.66 1.36
CA MET A 1 -0.14 32.25 1.68
C MET A 1 1.01 31.63 2.44
N LYS A 2 0.78 31.00 3.60
CA LYS A 2 1.82 30.15 4.22
C LYS A 2 2.10 28.99 3.26
N PRO A 3 3.36 28.57 3.07
CA PRO A 3 3.66 27.37 2.30
C PRO A 3 2.97 26.18 2.96
N LEU A 4 2.45 25.28 2.13
CA LEU A 4 1.82 24.04 2.57
C LEU A 4 2.85 23.18 3.29
N SER A 5 2.51 22.70 4.49
CA SER A 5 3.34 21.75 5.22
C SER A 5 3.45 20.48 4.39
N THR A 6 4.68 20.05 4.11
CA THR A 6 4.93 18.81 3.36
C THR A 6 4.89 17.62 4.31
N HIS A 7 4.17 16.56 3.93
CA HIS A 7 4.16 15.30 4.67
C HIS A 7 4.65 14.18 3.75
N VAL A 8 5.84 13.65 4.05
CA VAL A 8 6.41 12.50 3.34
C VAL A 8 5.96 11.22 4.03
N VAL A 9 5.38 10.27 3.30
CA VAL A 9 4.93 8.98 3.82
C VAL A 9 5.67 7.88 3.07
N VAL A 10 6.38 7.01 3.80
CA VAL A 10 7.21 5.96 3.23
C VAL A 10 6.66 4.59 3.65
N ALA A 11 6.17 3.82 2.68
CA ALA A 11 5.68 2.46 2.91
C ALA A 11 6.83 1.49 3.18
N SER A 12 6.61 0.47 4.03
CA SER A 12 7.58 -0.59 4.33
C SER A 12 9.00 -0.12 4.69
N ALA A 13 9.05 0.99 5.43
CA ALA A 13 10.27 1.63 5.91
C ALA A 13 10.72 1.11 7.28
N ILE A 14 9.76 0.70 8.13
CA ILE A 14 10.02 0.19 9.47
C ILE A 14 9.72 -1.30 9.49
N ASP A 15 10.59 -2.06 10.13
CA ASP A 15 10.42 -3.50 10.23
C ASP A 15 9.63 -3.91 11.49
N SER A 16 8.98 -5.06 11.43
CA SER A 16 8.55 -5.79 12.63
C SER A 16 9.77 -6.49 13.26
N SER A 17 9.68 -6.93 14.52
CA SER A 17 10.82 -7.52 15.25
C SER A 17 11.44 -8.77 14.59
N ASP A 18 10.76 -9.36 13.60
CA ASP A 18 11.05 -10.69 13.09
C ASP A 18 11.95 -10.70 11.84
N LYS A 19 12.18 -9.56 11.13
CA LYS A 19 13.06 -9.52 9.94
C LYS A 19 14.36 -8.76 10.17
N LYS A 20 15.10 -9.16 11.22
CA LYS A 20 16.42 -8.63 11.65
C LYS A 20 17.39 -8.23 10.52
N ILE A 21 17.35 -8.90 9.37
CA ILE A 21 18.18 -8.60 8.20
C ILE A 21 17.94 -7.19 7.63
N PHE A 22 16.70 -6.70 7.61
CA PHE A 22 16.37 -5.34 7.14
C PHE A 22 16.87 -4.28 8.12
N ASN A 23 16.74 -4.52 9.43
CA ASN A 23 17.30 -3.64 10.46
C ASN A 23 18.83 -3.57 10.37
N GLN A 24 19.50 -4.71 10.14
CA GLN A 24 20.95 -4.75 9.92
C GLN A 24 21.35 -4.00 8.65
N ALA A 25 20.61 -4.19 7.55
CA ALA A 25 20.84 -3.46 6.31
C ALA A 25 20.69 -1.95 6.52
N LEU A 26 19.62 -1.52 7.19
CA LEU A 26 19.33 -0.12 7.52
C LEU A 26 20.47 0.54 8.32
N ASP A 27 21.02 -0.17 9.29
CA ASP A 27 22.13 0.34 10.11
C ASP A 27 23.44 0.50 9.33
N GLY A 28 23.62 -0.28 8.26
CA GLY A 28 24.73 -0.13 7.32
C GLY A 28 24.55 1.00 6.30
N LEU A 29 23.37 1.62 6.21
CA LEU A 29 23.11 2.67 5.22
C LEU A 29 23.64 4.04 5.68
N ASN A 30 24.29 4.73 4.75
CA ASN A 30 24.63 6.13 4.90
C ASN A 30 23.49 7.00 4.33
N LEU A 31 22.52 7.37 5.17
CA LEU A 31 21.39 8.24 4.82
C LEU A 31 21.52 9.60 5.56
N PRO A 32 22.42 10.50 5.12
CA PRO A 32 22.74 11.72 5.85
C PRO A 32 21.55 12.67 6.03
N HIS A 33 20.65 12.77 5.05
CA HIS A 33 19.51 13.71 5.13
C HIS A 33 18.45 13.20 6.11
N LEU A 34 18.11 11.91 6.04
CA LEU A 34 17.23 11.23 6.97
C LEU A 34 17.77 11.30 8.39
N ARG A 35 19.05 10.95 8.60
CA ARG A 35 19.67 10.99 9.94
C ARG A 35 19.63 12.40 10.53
N ARG A 36 19.94 13.43 9.74
CA ARG A 36 19.87 14.83 10.18
C ARG A 36 18.45 15.21 10.62
N PHE A 37 17.44 14.77 9.88
CA PHE A 37 16.04 15.01 10.21
C PHE A 37 15.63 14.30 11.51
N LEU A 38 15.86 12.99 11.60
CA LEU A 38 15.47 12.17 12.75
C LEU A 38 16.12 12.63 14.06
N THR A 39 17.37 13.09 14.01
CA THR A 39 18.07 13.62 15.20
C THR A 39 17.49 14.93 15.74
N SER A 40 16.62 15.60 14.98
CA SER A 40 15.98 16.87 15.34
C SER A 40 14.45 16.78 15.40
N ALA A 41 13.87 15.59 15.21
CA ALA A 41 12.44 15.40 15.13
C ALA A 41 11.84 14.89 16.44
N HIS A 42 10.57 15.21 16.66
CA HIS A 42 9.73 14.54 17.68
C HIS A 42 8.98 13.38 17.02
N GLN A 43 9.03 12.21 17.65
CA GLN A 43 8.40 10.97 17.18
C GLN A 43 7.05 10.75 17.86
N ASN A 44 6.04 10.39 17.08
CA ASN A 44 4.75 9.90 17.57
C ASN A 44 4.46 8.55 16.90
N GLN A 45 4.18 7.53 17.70
CA GLN A 45 3.87 6.19 17.20
C GLN A 45 2.36 5.98 17.07
N HIS A 46 1.96 5.32 15.98
CA HIS A 46 0.59 4.86 15.75
C HIS A 46 0.61 3.35 15.51
N THR A 47 -0.17 2.62 16.29
CA THR A 47 -0.35 1.17 16.14
C THR A 47 -1.70 0.89 15.52
N ILE A 48 -1.77 -0.17 14.73
CA ILE A 48 -2.95 -0.62 14.03
C ILE A 48 -3.26 -2.03 14.52
N ASP A 49 -4.54 -2.34 14.68
CA ASP A 49 -5.00 -3.68 15.02
C ASP A 49 -4.42 -4.69 14.03
N GLU A 50 -3.93 -5.85 14.49
CA GLU A 50 -3.34 -6.90 13.64
C GLU A 50 -4.33 -7.44 12.61
N LYS A 51 -5.63 -7.34 12.90
CA LYS A 51 -6.71 -7.70 12.00
C LYS A 51 -7.18 -6.49 11.19
N ALA A 52 -6.70 -5.26 11.33
CA ALA A 52 -7.18 -4.18 10.46
C ALA A 52 -7.00 -4.51 8.98
N LEU A 53 -8.04 -4.30 8.18
CA LEU A 53 -8.04 -4.49 6.73
C LEU A 53 -7.07 -3.53 6.02
N THR A 54 -6.95 -2.32 6.55
CA THR A 54 -6.11 -1.25 6.02
C THR A 54 -4.64 -1.48 6.37
N ALA A 55 -3.73 -1.27 5.41
CA ALA A 55 -2.29 -1.31 5.67
C ALA A 55 -1.81 -0.03 6.38
N SER A 56 -0.68 -0.08 7.10
CA SER A 56 -0.22 1.06 7.89
C SER A 56 0.14 2.29 7.06
N HIS A 57 0.71 2.08 5.87
CA HIS A 57 1.09 3.13 4.94
C HIS A 57 -0.13 3.78 4.30
N GLU A 58 -1.18 3.01 4.03
CA GLU A 58 -2.47 3.54 3.58
C GLU A 58 -3.09 4.43 4.66
N LEU A 59 -3.14 3.97 5.92
CA LEU A 59 -3.67 4.78 7.02
C LEU A 59 -2.85 6.06 7.24
N ALA A 60 -1.51 5.97 7.20
CA ALA A 60 -0.63 7.11 7.35
C ALA A 60 -0.82 8.13 6.22
N ARG A 61 -0.89 7.66 4.97
CA ARG A 61 -1.14 8.50 3.78
C ARG A 61 -2.50 9.18 3.86
N GLY A 62 -3.55 8.44 4.21
CA GLY A 62 -4.90 8.97 4.33
C GLY A 62 -5.02 10.00 5.46
N THR A 63 -4.35 9.75 6.59
CA THR A 63 -4.25 10.71 7.71
C THR A 63 -3.51 11.98 7.28
N ALA A 64 -2.42 11.86 6.52
CA ALA A 64 -1.70 13.00 5.95
C ALA A 64 -2.56 13.80 4.97
N MET A 65 -3.42 13.11 4.20
CA MET A 65 -4.42 13.71 3.31
C MET A 65 -5.65 14.24 4.07
N GLN A 66 -5.72 14.07 5.39
CA GLN A 66 -6.83 14.49 6.25
C GLN A 66 -8.17 13.80 5.90
N TRP A 67 -8.12 12.61 5.32
CA TRP A 67 -9.32 11.82 5.06
C TRP A 67 -9.83 11.17 6.34
N LEU A 68 -11.16 11.10 6.45
CA LEU A 68 -11.86 10.43 7.54
C LEU A 68 -12.64 9.25 6.98
N LYS A 69 -12.03 8.07 6.97
CA LYS A 69 -12.60 6.82 6.42
C LYS A 69 -12.55 5.70 7.45
N GLY A 70 -13.32 4.64 7.19
CA GLY A 70 -13.34 3.44 8.01
C GLY A 70 -12.27 2.43 7.60
N ASP A 71 -12.03 1.44 8.45
CA ASP A 71 -11.13 0.33 8.10
C ASP A 71 -11.61 -0.41 6.84
N GLY A 72 -10.72 -0.58 5.87
CA GLY A 72 -11.00 -1.23 4.60
C GLY A 72 -11.80 -0.40 3.59
N THR A 73 -12.12 0.87 3.88
CA THR A 73 -12.88 1.76 2.99
C THR A 73 -12.11 3.03 2.61
N TRP A 74 -10.78 2.91 2.54
CA TRP A 74 -9.91 3.98 2.05
C TRP A 74 -9.92 3.99 0.52
N PRO A 75 -10.44 5.05 -0.15
CA PRO A 75 -10.78 5.03 -1.56
C PRO A 75 -9.55 5.29 -2.46
N TRP A 76 -8.47 4.54 -2.24
CA TRP A 76 -7.21 4.70 -2.98
C TRP A 76 -7.36 4.42 -4.47
N ALA A 77 -8.28 3.53 -4.86
CA ALA A 77 -8.57 3.30 -6.27
C ALA A 77 -9.24 4.51 -6.92
N ALA A 78 -10.15 5.18 -6.20
CA ALA A 78 -10.77 6.41 -6.68
C ALA A 78 -9.76 7.56 -6.77
N TRP A 79 -8.75 7.60 -5.88
CA TRP A 79 -7.62 8.52 -5.99
C TRP A 79 -6.76 8.26 -7.22
N ALA A 80 -6.40 7.02 -7.50
CA ALA A 80 -5.69 6.68 -8.73
C ALA A 80 -6.53 7.00 -9.99
N ALA A 81 -7.85 6.79 -9.93
CA ALA A 81 -8.77 7.20 -11.00
C ALA A 81 -8.75 8.73 -11.20
N HIS A 82 -8.77 9.50 -10.11
CA HIS A 82 -8.65 10.96 -10.15
C HIS A 82 -7.34 11.42 -10.79
N GLU A 83 -6.20 10.84 -10.37
CA GLU A 83 -4.87 11.14 -10.93
C GLU A 83 -4.79 10.77 -12.43
N ALA A 84 -5.52 9.74 -12.86
CA ALA A 84 -5.65 9.35 -14.26
C ALA A 84 -6.66 10.19 -15.08
N GLY A 85 -7.32 11.17 -14.46
CA GLY A 85 -8.32 12.03 -15.12
C GLY A 85 -9.69 11.38 -15.33
N LEU A 86 -10.01 10.31 -14.59
CA LEU A 86 -11.31 9.63 -14.60
C LEU A 86 -12.25 10.21 -13.54
N ASP A 87 -13.56 9.91 -13.65
CA ASP A 87 -14.56 10.37 -12.67
C ASP A 87 -14.44 9.61 -11.33
N SER A 88 -13.72 10.21 -10.39
CA SER A 88 -13.45 9.66 -9.07
C SER A 88 -14.62 9.73 -8.08
N HIS A 89 -15.78 10.27 -8.49
CA HIS A 89 -16.97 10.33 -7.64
C HIS A 89 -17.82 9.06 -7.67
N GLN A 90 -17.48 8.12 -8.56
CA GLN A 90 -18.09 6.81 -8.66
C GLN A 90 -17.39 5.79 -7.75
N GLY A 91 -17.96 4.59 -7.62
CA GLY A 91 -17.30 3.50 -6.89
C GLY A 91 -16.14 2.91 -7.68
N TRP A 92 -14.97 2.85 -7.04
CA TRP A 92 -13.74 2.31 -7.60
C TRP A 92 -13.14 1.24 -6.70
N ALA A 93 -12.41 0.29 -7.29
CA ALA A 93 -11.56 -0.67 -6.60
C ALA A 93 -10.27 -0.91 -7.37
N PHE A 94 -9.18 -1.19 -6.68
CA PHE A 94 -8.01 -1.79 -7.28
C PHE A 94 -8.26 -3.26 -7.52
N PHE A 95 -7.90 -3.73 -8.70
CA PHE A 95 -7.94 -5.13 -9.08
C PHE A 95 -6.51 -5.63 -9.30
N HIS A 96 -6.10 -6.58 -8.46
CA HIS A 96 -4.77 -7.18 -8.49
C HIS A 96 -4.87 -8.60 -9.04
N PRO A 97 -4.40 -8.88 -10.27
CA PRO A 97 -4.19 -10.25 -10.72
C PRO A 97 -3.16 -10.91 -9.81
N CYS A 98 -3.51 -12.06 -9.21
CA CYS A 98 -2.69 -12.65 -8.16
C CYS A 98 -2.62 -14.18 -8.26
N HIS A 99 -1.78 -14.75 -7.40
CA HIS A 99 -1.64 -16.19 -7.23
C HIS A 99 -2.17 -16.60 -5.87
N TRP A 100 -3.11 -17.53 -5.83
CA TRP A 100 -3.51 -18.23 -4.63
C TRP A 100 -2.68 -19.50 -4.52
N ALA A 101 -1.72 -19.49 -3.60
CA ALA A 101 -0.84 -20.61 -3.32
C ALA A 101 -1.52 -21.56 -2.35
N VAL A 102 -1.73 -22.81 -2.77
CA VAL A 102 -2.27 -23.86 -1.90
C VAL A 102 -1.11 -24.61 -1.26
N SER A 103 -1.04 -24.57 0.07
CA SER A 103 -0.03 -25.29 0.84
C SER A 103 -0.61 -25.76 2.16
N ASN A 104 -0.39 -27.02 2.53
CA ASN A 104 -0.85 -27.62 3.80
C ASN A 104 -2.35 -27.40 4.10
N GLY A 105 -3.20 -27.49 3.08
CA GLY A 105 -4.65 -27.30 3.22
C GLY A 105 -5.10 -25.85 3.42
N GLN A 106 -4.18 -24.88 3.39
CA GLN A 106 -4.49 -23.46 3.44
C GLN A 106 -4.23 -22.80 2.09
N VAL A 107 -5.03 -21.79 1.77
CA VAL A 107 -4.84 -20.95 0.60
C VAL A 107 -4.22 -19.64 1.06
N ARG A 108 -3.04 -19.31 0.55
CA ARG A 108 -2.33 -18.06 0.87
C ARG A 108 -2.31 -17.13 -0.32
N LEU A 109 -2.46 -15.83 -0.07
CA LEU A 109 -2.28 -14.83 -1.11
C LEU A 109 -0.80 -14.73 -1.46
N ALA A 110 -0.49 -14.81 -2.75
CA ALA A 110 0.83 -14.58 -3.28
C ALA A 110 0.73 -13.66 -4.49
N SER A 111 1.82 -12.97 -4.77
CA SER A 111 1.96 -12.27 -6.03
C SER A 111 2.13 -13.24 -7.18
N ALA A 112 1.61 -12.84 -8.35
CA ALA A 112 1.89 -13.54 -9.58
C ALA A 112 3.28 -13.18 -10.17
N GLY A 113 4.08 -12.34 -9.49
CA GLY A 113 5.33 -11.79 -10.00
C GLY A 113 5.11 -10.73 -11.08
N PRO A 114 6.16 -10.29 -11.79
CA PRO A 114 6.03 -9.33 -12.88
C PRO A 114 5.08 -9.82 -13.97
N ILE A 115 4.11 -8.98 -14.35
CA ILE A 115 3.17 -9.23 -15.43
C ILE A 115 3.53 -8.29 -16.57
N SER A 116 3.74 -8.80 -17.78
CA SER A 116 4.00 -7.98 -18.95
C SER A 116 2.72 -7.30 -19.45
N LYS A 117 2.87 -6.22 -20.24
CA LYS A 117 1.73 -5.56 -20.88
C LYS A 117 0.88 -6.51 -21.73
N LYS A 118 1.52 -7.47 -22.41
CA LYS A 118 0.84 -8.47 -23.23
C LYS A 118 0.02 -9.43 -22.37
N GLU A 119 0.64 -10.03 -21.36
CA GLU A 119 -0.07 -10.96 -20.46
C GLU A 119 -1.25 -10.29 -19.76
N SER A 120 -1.05 -9.03 -19.33
CA SER A 120 -2.10 -8.21 -18.74
C SER A 120 -3.29 -8.03 -19.71
N ALA A 121 -3.01 -7.66 -20.96
CA ALA A 121 -4.03 -7.48 -21.99
C ALA A 121 -4.76 -8.78 -22.32
N ASP A 122 -4.03 -9.88 -22.51
CA ASP A 122 -4.59 -11.20 -22.86
C ASP A 122 -5.53 -11.72 -21.75
N ILE A 123 -5.17 -11.51 -20.48
CA ILE A 123 -6.03 -11.88 -19.34
C ILE A 123 -7.26 -10.99 -19.28
N LEU A 124 -7.06 -9.65 -19.37
CA LEU A 124 -8.17 -8.69 -19.31
C LEU A 124 -9.20 -8.97 -20.41
N GLU A 125 -8.74 -9.23 -21.63
CA GLU A 125 -9.60 -9.56 -22.78
C GLU A 125 -10.49 -10.78 -22.49
N SER A 126 -9.93 -11.82 -21.85
CA SER A 126 -10.66 -13.05 -21.53
C SER A 126 -11.67 -12.89 -20.39
N MET A 127 -11.39 -12.02 -19.42
CA MET A 127 -12.22 -11.88 -18.22
C MET A 127 -13.26 -10.75 -18.31
N GLN A 128 -12.99 -9.69 -19.07
CA GLN A 128 -13.74 -8.42 -18.95
C GLN A 128 -15.25 -8.59 -19.16
N SER A 129 -15.68 -9.51 -20.02
CA SER A 129 -17.10 -9.75 -20.28
C SER A 129 -17.85 -10.27 -19.06
N PHE A 130 -17.23 -11.15 -18.27
CA PHE A 130 -17.83 -11.70 -17.05
C PHE A 130 -18.13 -10.60 -16.03
N PHE A 131 -17.23 -9.63 -15.88
CA PHE A 131 -17.40 -8.51 -14.97
C PHE A 131 -18.36 -7.45 -15.53
N LEU A 132 -18.34 -7.23 -16.85
CA LEU A 132 -19.21 -6.26 -17.49
C LEU A 132 -20.69 -6.65 -17.40
N GLU A 133 -21.00 -7.95 -17.45
CA GLU A 133 -22.35 -8.49 -17.19
C GLU A 133 -22.91 -8.07 -15.83
N ASP A 134 -22.04 -7.87 -14.85
CA ASP A 134 -22.37 -7.38 -13.50
C ASP A 134 -22.17 -5.86 -13.32
N GLY A 135 -21.95 -5.13 -14.42
CA GLY A 135 -21.77 -3.68 -14.38
C GLY A 135 -20.44 -3.23 -13.76
N ILE A 136 -19.38 -4.04 -13.91
CA ILE A 136 -18.03 -3.69 -13.50
C ILE A 136 -17.17 -3.43 -14.74
N ALA A 137 -16.75 -2.17 -14.92
CA ALA A 137 -15.87 -1.76 -16.01
C ALA A 137 -14.40 -1.71 -15.56
N PHE A 138 -13.46 -1.97 -16.47
CA PHE A 138 -12.03 -1.96 -16.16
C PHE A 138 -11.25 -0.87 -16.90
N HIS A 139 -10.27 -0.31 -16.21
CA HIS A 139 -9.26 0.60 -16.76
C HIS A 139 -7.86 0.14 -16.35
N VAL A 140 -6.97 -0.06 -17.32
CA VAL A 140 -5.59 -0.51 -17.03
C VAL A 140 -4.77 0.64 -16.46
N LEU A 141 -4.28 0.51 -15.23
CA LEU A 141 -3.36 1.47 -14.60
C LEU A 141 -1.90 1.05 -14.78
N LYS A 142 -1.60 -0.22 -14.47
CA LYS A 142 -0.30 -0.89 -14.69
C LYS A 142 -0.56 -2.34 -15.14
N PRO A 143 0.43 -3.05 -15.72
CA PRO A 143 0.24 -4.44 -16.13
C PRO A 143 -0.25 -5.38 -15.02
N ASN A 144 0.12 -5.11 -13.77
CA ASN A 144 -0.24 -5.89 -12.59
C ASN A 144 -1.32 -5.23 -11.71
N LEU A 145 -1.94 -4.14 -12.18
CA LEU A 145 -2.90 -3.39 -11.38
C LEU A 145 -3.91 -2.67 -12.29
N TRP A 146 -5.18 -3.02 -12.15
CA TRP A 146 -6.27 -2.38 -12.88
C TRP A 146 -7.18 -1.63 -11.91
N LEU A 147 -7.92 -0.68 -12.46
CA LEU A 147 -9.03 0.00 -11.78
C LEU A 147 -10.33 -0.64 -12.23
N ALA A 148 -11.15 -1.09 -11.28
CA ALA A 148 -12.51 -1.55 -11.50
C ALA A 148 -13.49 -0.46 -11.07
N GLN A 149 -14.46 -0.13 -11.91
CA GLN A 149 -15.45 0.92 -11.68
C GLN A 149 -16.85 0.30 -11.61
N SER A 150 -17.55 0.53 -10.49
CA SER A 150 -18.93 0.08 -10.25
C SER A 150 -19.45 0.61 -8.92
N ASP A 151 -20.77 0.84 -8.82
CA ASP A 151 -21.42 1.27 -7.58
C ASP A 151 -21.34 0.23 -6.46
N ILE A 152 -21.08 -1.05 -6.78
CA ILE A 152 -20.92 -2.10 -5.77
C ILE A 152 -19.74 -1.85 -4.83
N PHE A 153 -18.78 -1.01 -5.24
CA PHE A 153 -17.56 -0.72 -4.48
C PHE A 153 -17.70 0.46 -3.51
N LEU A 154 -18.84 1.16 -3.49
CA LEU A 154 -19.02 2.39 -2.71
C LEU A 154 -18.78 2.20 -1.20
N ASP A 155 -19.38 1.16 -0.62
CA ASP A 155 -19.36 0.88 0.82
C ASP A 155 -18.90 -0.56 1.10
N LEU A 156 -17.96 -1.08 0.30
CA LEU A 156 -17.48 -2.45 0.41
C LEU A 156 -16.11 -2.48 1.11
N PRO A 157 -15.98 -2.88 2.38
CA PRO A 157 -14.68 -2.99 3.03
C PRO A 157 -13.81 -4.07 2.38
N THR A 158 -12.58 -3.73 2.05
CA THR A 158 -11.59 -4.63 1.44
C THR A 158 -10.27 -4.55 2.18
N ALA A 159 -9.59 -5.70 2.32
CA ALA A 159 -8.23 -5.70 2.85
C ALA A 159 -7.25 -5.20 1.80
N SER A 160 -6.27 -4.41 2.23
CA SER A 160 -5.13 -4.05 1.40
C SER A 160 -4.40 -5.29 0.90
N PHE A 161 -3.96 -5.28 -0.36
CA PHE A 161 -3.20 -6.39 -0.93
C PHE A 161 -1.93 -6.67 -0.12
N ASP A 162 -1.24 -5.60 0.28
CA ASP A 162 0.03 -5.67 1.01
C ASP A 162 -0.14 -6.18 2.43
N ARG A 163 -1.35 -6.04 2.98
CA ARG A 163 -1.69 -6.57 4.31
C ARG A 163 -1.85 -8.09 4.32
N VAL A 164 -2.28 -8.65 3.19
CA VAL A 164 -2.72 -10.06 3.09
C VAL A 164 -1.70 -10.93 2.38
N ILE A 165 -0.76 -10.34 1.63
CA ILE A 165 0.27 -11.11 0.94
C ILE A 165 1.03 -12.02 1.94
N SER A 166 1.24 -13.27 1.55
CA SER A 166 1.75 -14.35 2.39
C SER A 166 0.87 -14.73 3.60
N LEU A 167 -0.35 -14.23 3.77
CA LEU A 167 -1.28 -14.71 4.80
C LEU A 167 -2.30 -15.67 4.19
N SER A 168 -2.95 -16.47 5.06
CA SER A 168 -4.14 -17.23 4.66
C SER A 168 -5.23 -16.26 4.24
N VAL A 169 -5.91 -16.50 3.11
CA VAL A 169 -6.91 -15.56 2.59
C VAL A 169 -8.22 -15.56 3.37
N GLU A 170 -8.53 -16.64 4.09
CA GLU A 170 -9.86 -16.90 4.68
C GLU A 170 -10.40 -15.74 5.52
N ASP A 171 -9.59 -15.20 6.43
CA ASP A 171 -9.96 -14.11 7.33
C ASP A 171 -10.01 -12.72 6.67
N TRP A 172 -9.52 -12.60 5.44
CA TRP A 172 -9.26 -11.33 4.76
C TRP A 172 -10.10 -11.10 3.51
N LEU A 173 -10.73 -12.16 3.00
CA LEU A 173 -11.55 -12.05 1.82
C LEU A 173 -12.74 -11.12 2.05
N VAL A 174 -13.25 -10.55 0.96
CA VAL A 174 -14.41 -9.63 0.98
C VAL A 174 -15.57 -10.26 1.75
N GLY A 175 -16.07 -9.52 2.76
CA GLY A 175 -17.16 -9.98 3.62
C GLY A 175 -16.82 -11.12 4.59
N SER A 176 -15.55 -11.47 4.81
CA SER A 176 -15.14 -12.44 5.86
C SER A 176 -15.63 -12.06 7.26
N ARG A 177 -15.82 -10.75 7.49
CA ARG A 177 -16.29 -10.16 8.74
C ARG A 177 -17.75 -9.75 8.73
N ASP A 178 -18.39 -9.86 7.57
CA ASP A 178 -19.78 -9.48 7.37
C ASP A 178 -20.66 -10.73 7.44
N THR A 179 -21.39 -10.87 8.55
CA THR A 179 -22.35 -11.96 8.74
C THR A 179 -23.62 -11.78 7.90
N THR A 180 -23.87 -10.57 7.37
CA THR A 180 -25.07 -10.26 6.58
C THR A 180 -24.95 -10.72 5.13
N GLN A 181 -23.72 -11.00 4.66
CA GLN A 181 -23.42 -11.47 3.31
C GLN A 181 -24.12 -10.62 2.24
N SER A 182 -23.81 -9.32 2.18
CA SER A 182 -24.46 -8.39 1.25
C SER A 182 -24.42 -8.85 -0.23
N ALA A 183 -25.27 -8.25 -1.08
CA ALA A 183 -25.30 -8.58 -2.51
C ALA A 183 -23.92 -8.39 -3.18
N SER A 184 -23.21 -7.30 -2.86
CA SER A 184 -21.85 -7.05 -3.33
C SER A 184 -20.88 -8.13 -2.88
N VAL A 185 -20.93 -8.57 -1.62
CA VAL A 185 -20.06 -9.66 -1.10
C VAL A 185 -20.29 -10.94 -1.90
N ARG A 186 -21.55 -11.37 -2.07
CA ARG A 186 -21.88 -12.60 -2.82
C ARG A 186 -21.45 -12.51 -4.28
N LEU A 187 -21.65 -11.35 -4.90
CA LEU A 187 -21.22 -11.09 -6.28
C LEU A 187 -19.70 -11.26 -6.41
N ILE A 188 -18.92 -10.61 -5.56
CA ILE A 188 -17.46 -10.72 -5.62
C ILE A 188 -16.99 -12.15 -5.38
N ARG A 189 -17.61 -12.89 -4.45
CA ARG A 189 -17.25 -14.31 -4.23
C ARG A 189 -17.56 -15.19 -5.42
N ARG A 190 -18.70 -14.95 -6.10
CA ARG A 190 -19.03 -15.65 -7.34
C ARG A 190 -17.99 -15.35 -8.42
N LEU A 191 -17.68 -14.08 -8.65
CA LEU A 191 -16.68 -13.66 -9.64
C LEU A 191 -15.29 -14.25 -9.33
N GLN A 192 -14.89 -14.33 -8.06
CA GLN A 192 -13.63 -15.01 -7.68
C GLN A 192 -13.61 -16.48 -8.10
N ASN A 193 -14.69 -17.22 -7.86
CA ASN A 193 -14.78 -18.62 -8.27
C ASN A 193 -14.79 -18.78 -9.80
N GLU A 194 -15.53 -17.92 -10.51
CA GLU A 194 -15.55 -17.92 -11.97
C GLU A 194 -14.17 -17.61 -12.56
N MET A 195 -13.47 -16.62 -12.00
CA MET A 195 -12.11 -16.30 -12.45
C MET A 195 -11.12 -17.42 -12.18
N GLN A 196 -11.23 -18.14 -11.06
CA GLN A 196 -10.41 -19.31 -10.84
C GLN A 196 -10.62 -20.38 -11.91
N MET A 197 -11.88 -20.64 -12.29
CA MET A 197 -12.21 -21.59 -13.34
C MET A 197 -11.69 -21.14 -14.71
N LEU A 198 -11.87 -19.86 -15.06
CA LEU A 198 -11.39 -19.27 -16.31
C LEU A 198 -9.86 -19.32 -16.40
N LEU A 199 -9.18 -18.88 -15.34
CA LEU A 199 -7.72 -18.71 -15.33
C LEU A 199 -6.95 -20.04 -15.25
N TYR A 200 -7.59 -21.11 -14.73
CA TYR A 200 -6.96 -22.42 -14.57
C TYR A 200 -6.34 -22.97 -15.86
N THR A 201 -6.97 -22.73 -17.02
CA THR A 201 -6.48 -23.20 -18.34
C THR A 201 -5.99 -22.08 -19.25
N HIS A 202 -5.86 -20.86 -18.72
CA HIS A 202 -5.57 -19.69 -19.54
C HIS A 202 -4.16 -19.77 -20.17
N PRO A 203 -3.98 -19.54 -21.49
CA PRO A 203 -2.69 -19.73 -22.18
C PRO A 203 -1.52 -18.94 -21.61
N VAL A 204 -1.77 -17.77 -21.02
CA VAL A 204 -0.74 -16.97 -20.31
C VAL A 204 -0.05 -17.78 -19.22
N ASN A 205 -0.78 -18.67 -18.53
CA ASN A 205 -0.23 -19.46 -17.44
C ASN A 205 0.67 -20.63 -17.90
N ASN A 206 0.67 -20.98 -19.20
CA ASN A 206 1.49 -22.08 -19.72
C ASN A 206 3.00 -21.86 -19.55
N HIS A 207 3.44 -20.61 -19.41
CA HIS A 207 4.85 -20.23 -19.30
C HIS A 207 5.14 -19.45 -18.02
N ARG A 208 4.22 -19.44 -17.05
CA ARG A 208 4.34 -18.66 -15.82
C ARG A 208 4.38 -19.53 -14.58
N HIS A 209 5.36 -19.27 -13.74
CA HIS A 209 5.42 -19.75 -12.37
C HIS A 209 5.88 -18.58 -11.47
N PRO A 210 5.05 -18.10 -10.53
CA PRO A 210 3.68 -18.54 -10.23
C PRO A 210 2.66 -18.18 -11.33
N SER A 211 1.57 -18.95 -11.41
CA SER A 211 0.45 -18.68 -12.32
C SER A 211 -0.45 -17.55 -11.80
N ILE A 212 -1.10 -16.82 -12.70
CA ILE A 212 -2.17 -15.89 -12.35
C ILE A 212 -3.47 -16.71 -12.30
N ASN A 213 -3.96 -17.02 -11.11
CA ASN A 213 -5.09 -17.94 -10.93
C ASN A 213 -6.27 -17.34 -10.14
N SER A 214 -6.15 -16.09 -9.70
CA SER A 214 -7.19 -15.41 -8.93
C SER A 214 -7.01 -13.89 -9.03
N PHE A 215 -7.85 -13.16 -8.31
CA PHE A 215 -7.70 -11.71 -8.11
C PHE A 215 -7.92 -11.30 -6.65
N TRP A 216 -7.38 -10.15 -6.30
CA TRP A 216 -7.65 -9.45 -5.05
C TRP A 216 -8.22 -8.06 -5.32
N LEU A 217 -9.19 -7.64 -4.51
CA LEU A 217 -9.72 -6.28 -4.53
C LEU A 217 -9.22 -5.51 -3.32
N SER A 218 -8.83 -4.25 -3.52
CA SER A 218 -8.47 -3.34 -2.44
C SER A 218 -8.82 -1.88 -2.76
N GLY A 219 -8.68 -0.98 -1.79
CA GLY A 219 -8.77 0.47 -2.01
C GLY A 219 -10.17 0.94 -2.47
N THR A 220 -11.21 0.23 -2.04
CA THR A 220 -12.59 0.45 -2.45
C THR A 220 -13.16 1.77 -1.95
N GLY A 221 -14.04 2.36 -2.75
CA GLY A 221 -14.86 3.51 -2.37
C GLY A 221 -14.87 4.58 -3.45
N ARG A 222 -15.23 5.81 -3.04
CA ARG A 222 -15.26 7.00 -3.90
C ARG A 222 -14.63 8.20 -3.21
N LEU A 223 -14.18 9.16 -4.02
CA LEU A 223 -13.79 10.47 -3.51
C LEU A 223 -14.99 11.40 -3.42
N THR A 224 -15.10 12.10 -2.30
CA THR A 224 -15.95 13.28 -2.16
C THR A 224 -15.22 14.52 -2.67
N ARG A 225 -15.96 15.63 -2.84
CA ARG A 225 -15.34 16.91 -3.20
C ARG A 225 -14.36 17.39 -2.13
N ASP A 226 -14.66 17.12 -0.86
CA ASP A 226 -13.81 17.52 0.26
C ASP A 226 -12.51 16.71 0.28
N ASP A 227 -12.57 15.41 -0.06
CA ASP A 227 -11.38 14.56 -0.16
C ASP A 227 -10.37 15.09 -1.20
N ILE A 228 -10.87 15.65 -2.32
CA ILE A 228 -10.06 16.24 -3.40
C ILE A 228 -9.59 17.66 -3.05
N ALA A 229 -10.45 18.45 -2.41
CA ALA A 229 -10.16 19.84 -2.04
C ALA A 229 -9.18 19.97 -0.87
N SER A 230 -8.87 18.85 -0.19
CA SER A 230 -7.84 18.79 0.86
C SER A 230 -6.52 19.35 0.33
N ASN A 231 -6.14 20.53 0.85
CA ASN A 231 -4.92 21.22 0.48
C ASN A 231 -3.76 20.64 1.29
N SER A 232 -3.41 19.37 1.03
CA SER A 232 -2.31 18.66 1.71
C SER A 232 -1.21 18.31 0.71
N ASN A 233 0.02 18.77 0.96
CA ASN A 233 1.17 18.38 0.14
C ASN A 233 1.76 17.07 0.66
N VAL A 234 1.22 15.94 0.17
CA VAL A 234 1.64 14.60 0.58
C VAL A 234 2.55 13.99 -0.50
N ILE A 235 3.77 13.62 -0.11
CA ILE A 235 4.68 12.84 -0.96
C ILE A 235 4.61 11.40 -0.48
N TYR A 236 4.04 10.52 -1.30
CA TYR A 236 3.93 9.10 -0.99
C TYR A 236 5.02 8.31 -1.73
N LEU A 237 5.80 7.54 -0.97
CA LEU A 237 6.93 6.74 -1.46
C LEU A 237 6.65 5.26 -1.15
N ASP A 238 6.40 4.45 -2.17
CA ASP A 238 6.09 3.03 -2.05
C ASP A 238 7.14 2.10 -2.65
N ASP A 239 8.26 2.62 -3.17
CA ASP A 239 9.29 1.80 -3.81
C ASP A 239 9.97 0.77 -2.90
N LEU A 240 9.86 0.91 -1.57
CA LEU A 240 10.35 -0.08 -0.61
C LEU A 240 9.39 -1.25 -0.41
N LEU A 241 8.12 -1.08 -0.77
CA LEU A 241 7.05 -2.06 -0.54
C LEU A 241 7.33 -3.38 -1.26
N GLU A 242 7.53 -3.33 -2.58
CA GLU A 242 7.80 -4.53 -3.38
C GLU A 242 9.06 -5.27 -2.89
N PRO A 243 10.24 -4.62 -2.75
CA PRO A 243 11.43 -5.27 -2.23
C PRO A 243 11.26 -5.83 -0.81
N TYR A 244 10.52 -5.14 0.06
CA TYR A 244 10.25 -5.61 1.42
C TYR A 244 9.38 -6.87 1.43
N LEU A 245 8.33 -6.90 0.60
CA LEU A 245 7.41 -8.04 0.48
C LEU A 245 8.08 -9.30 -0.07
N TYR A 246 9.00 -9.16 -1.04
CA TYR A 246 9.74 -10.29 -1.62
C TYR A 246 11.13 -10.52 -1.03
N GLN A 247 11.48 -9.81 0.04
CA GLN A 247 12.77 -9.93 0.73
C GLN A 247 13.99 -9.63 -0.18
N ASP A 248 13.82 -8.73 -1.14
CA ASP A 248 14.89 -8.24 -2.05
C ASP A 248 15.64 -7.08 -1.38
N ILE A 249 16.61 -7.42 -0.54
CA ILE A 249 17.36 -6.46 0.28
C ILE A 249 18.16 -5.50 -0.59
N GLU A 250 18.71 -5.95 -1.71
CA GLU A 250 19.52 -5.11 -2.60
C GLU A 250 18.70 -3.96 -3.18
N LYS A 251 17.50 -4.27 -3.72
CA LYS A 251 16.59 -3.22 -4.22
C LYS A 251 16.06 -2.34 -3.09
N TRP A 252 15.82 -2.91 -1.91
CA TRP A 252 15.37 -2.14 -0.75
C TRP A 252 16.43 -1.11 -0.31
N ILE A 253 17.70 -1.52 -0.24
CA ILE A 253 18.83 -0.62 0.02
C ILE A 253 18.93 0.49 -1.04
N ALA A 254 18.84 0.12 -2.31
CA ALA A 254 18.94 1.08 -3.42
C ALA A 254 17.80 2.13 -3.38
N ALA A 255 16.58 1.71 -3.04
CA ALA A 255 15.44 2.61 -2.89
C ALA A 255 15.64 3.61 -1.74
N TRP A 256 16.17 3.17 -0.58
CA TRP A 256 16.51 4.08 0.52
C TRP A 256 17.56 5.12 0.14
N GLN A 257 18.64 4.69 -0.50
CA GLN A 257 19.70 5.61 -0.94
C GLN A 257 19.15 6.66 -1.90
N ARG A 258 18.33 6.23 -2.86
CA ARG A 258 17.66 7.13 -3.80
C ARG A 258 16.71 8.10 -3.09
N PHE A 259 15.93 7.64 -2.12
CA PHE A 259 15.06 8.51 -1.34
C PHE A 259 15.85 9.59 -0.60
N ASP A 260 16.96 9.23 0.04
CA ASP A 260 17.79 10.19 0.78
C ASP A 260 18.40 11.24 -0.15
N GLU A 261 18.98 10.80 -1.26
CA GLU A 261 19.64 11.67 -2.24
C GLU A 261 18.66 12.60 -2.96
N GLN A 262 17.52 12.07 -3.40
CA GLN A 262 16.64 12.78 -4.34
C GLN A 262 15.45 13.45 -3.67
N ILE A 263 14.90 12.86 -2.61
CA ILE A 263 13.64 13.33 -2.00
C ILE A 263 13.92 13.98 -0.64
N PHE A 264 14.59 13.29 0.27
CA PHE A 264 14.80 13.80 1.62
C PHE A 264 15.72 15.01 1.65
N SER A 265 16.73 15.05 0.78
CA SER A 265 17.60 16.20 0.58
C SER A 265 16.83 17.50 0.28
N GLN A 266 15.71 17.40 -0.43
CA GLN A 266 14.89 18.52 -0.86
C GLN A 266 13.78 18.86 0.16
N HIS A 267 13.11 17.84 0.69
CA HIS A 267 11.86 18.04 1.42
C HIS A 267 12.02 18.07 2.95
N LEU A 268 12.98 17.33 3.53
CA LEU A 268 13.08 17.21 4.99
C LEU A 268 13.75 18.42 5.69
N ASN A 269 14.20 19.43 4.94
CA ASN A 269 14.90 20.58 5.52
C ASN A 269 13.98 21.75 5.87
N HIS A 270 12.67 21.64 5.59
CA HIS A 270 11.73 22.72 5.84
C HIS A 270 11.11 22.64 7.24
N PRO A 271 10.97 23.79 7.93
CA PRO A 271 10.12 23.89 9.11
C PRO A 271 8.73 23.34 8.80
N ASP A 272 8.13 22.63 9.77
CA ASP A 272 6.80 21.99 9.66
C ASP A 272 6.71 20.75 8.74
N THR A 273 7.84 20.22 8.26
CA THR A 273 7.86 18.94 7.54
C THR A 273 7.55 17.78 8.48
N LYS A 274 6.70 16.88 8.00
CA LYS A 274 6.41 15.59 8.65
C LYS A 274 6.94 14.45 7.79
N LEU A 275 7.45 13.41 8.45
CA LEU A 275 7.85 12.16 7.84
C LEU A 275 7.14 11.03 8.57
N SER A 276 6.33 10.23 7.87
CA SER A 276 5.80 8.98 8.39
C SER A 276 6.56 7.81 7.79
N LEU A 277 7.17 7.00 8.63
CA LEU A 277 7.80 5.75 8.25
C LEU A 277 6.87 4.61 8.69
N CYS A 278 6.47 3.76 7.75
CA CYS A 278 5.44 2.76 7.94
C CYS A 278 6.03 1.34 7.98
N GLY A 279 5.53 0.49 8.88
CA GLY A 279 5.84 -0.94 8.94
C GLY A 279 4.61 -1.81 8.73
N GLU A 280 4.60 -3.04 9.25
CA GLU A 280 3.49 -3.97 9.02
C GLU A 280 2.20 -3.51 9.75
N ASN A 281 2.28 -3.34 11.07
CA ASN A 281 1.13 -3.03 11.93
C ASN A 281 1.25 -1.68 12.66
N SER A 282 2.18 -0.84 12.25
CA SER A 282 2.39 0.47 12.87
C SER A 282 3.06 1.44 11.90
N PHE A 283 3.01 2.72 12.24
CA PHE A 283 3.85 3.74 11.62
C PHE A 283 4.27 4.77 12.64
N GLN A 284 5.40 5.41 12.40
CA GLN A 284 5.92 6.48 13.24
C GLN A 284 5.93 7.76 12.45
N THR A 285 5.38 8.82 13.04
CA THR A 285 5.35 10.15 12.46
C THR A 285 6.33 11.05 13.20
N PHE A 286 7.33 11.51 12.46
CA PHE A 286 8.38 12.42 12.89
C PHE A 286 8.02 13.83 12.44
N THR A 287 7.94 14.76 13.38
CA THR A 287 7.71 16.19 13.07
C THR A 287 8.97 16.97 13.40
N TYR A 288 9.45 17.79 12.46
CA TYR A 288 10.61 18.64 12.69
C TYR A 288 10.35 19.63 13.82
N VAL A 289 11.26 19.71 14.80
CA VAL A 289 11.21 20.71 15.87
C VAL A 289 12.51 21.54 15.82
N PRO A 290 12.46 22.85 15.49
CA PRO A 290 13.65 23.66 15.24
C PRO A 290 14.68 23.78 16.38
N SER A 291 14.42 23.28 17.59
CA SER A 291 15.21 23.65 18.76
C SER A 291 15.09 22.71 19.96
N ASN A 292 15.30 21.39 19.76
CA ASN A 292 15.50 20.48 20.90
C ASN A 292 16.97 20.12 21.12
N TRP A 293 17.75 21.08 21.63
CA TRP A 293 19.18 20.92 21.91
C TRP A 293 19.49 19.72 22.81
N ARG A 294 18.57 19.35 23.71
CA ARG A 294 18.70 18.18 24.59
C ARG A 294 18.73 16.87 23.80
N ILE A 295 17.87 16.73 22.78
CA ILE A 295 17.86 15.57 21.89
C ILE A 295 19.14 15.53 21.05
N LYS A 296 19.58 16.68 20.53
CA LYS A 296 20.83 16.78 19.77
C LYS A 296 22.05 16.35 20.58
N ILE A 297 22.19 16.82 21.82
CA ILE A 297 23.31 16.43 22.70
C ILE A 297 23.24 14.94 23.06
N ARG A 298 22.04 14.43 23.42
CA ARG A 298 21.85 13.01 23.73
C ARG A 298 22.26 12.12 22.55
N ASN A 299 21.81 12.45 21.35
CA ASN A 299 22.10 11.66 20.15
C ASN A 299 23.55 11.83 19.69
N ALA A 300 24.18 12.99 19.90
CA ALA A 300 25.60 13.19 19.63
C ALA A 300 26.50 12.34 20.54
N MET A 301 26.10 12.12 21.80
CA MET A 301 26.81 11.22 22.72
C MET A 301 26.59 9.74 22.40
N LEU A 302 25.36 9.35 22.08
CA LEU A 302 25.01 7.93 21.90
C LEU A 302 25.30 7.40 20.49
N GLN A 303 25.44 8.28 19.48
CA GLN A 303 25.52 7.93 18.05
C GLN A 303 24.59 6.76 17.67
N PRO A 304 23.26 6.89 17.92
CA PRO A 304 22.33 5.80 17.70
C PRO A 304 22.35 5.37 16.23
N THR A 305 22.13 4.09 15.99
CA THR A 305 21.99 3.55 14.64
C THR A 305 20.70 4.08 13.98
N LEU A 306 20.52 3.88 12.67
CA LEU A 306 19.29 4.33 12.00
C LEU A 306 18.07 3.55 12.51
N SER A 307 18.20 2.24 12.70
CA SER A 307 17.15 1.40 13.28
C SER A 307 16.71 1.92 14.66
N GLN A 308 17.66 2.33 15.51
CA GLN A 308 17.37 2.90 16.83
C GLN A 308 16.67 4.27 16.78
N LEU A 309 16.96 5.09 15.78
CA LEU A 309 16.28 6.38 15.57
C LEU A 309 14.85 6.21 15.03
N ILE A 310 14.57 5.05 14.44
CA ILE A 310 13.28 4.67 13.83
C ILE A 310 12.56 3.64 14.71
N SER A 311 13.01 3.37 15.93
CA SER A 311 12.34 2.44 16.86
C SER A 311 11.37 3.17 17.78
#